data_AF-A0A397D7L4-F1
#
_entry.id   AF-A0A397D7L4-F1
#
_cell.length_a   1.000
_cell.length_b   1.000
_cell.length_c   1.000
_cell.angle_alpha   90.00
_cell.angle_beta   90.00
_cell.angle_gamma   90.00
#
_symmetry.space_group_name_H-M   'P 1'
#
loop_
_entity.id
_entity.type
_entity.pdbx_description
1 polymer ?
#
loop_
_entity_poly.entity_id
_entity_poly.type
_entity_poly.pdbx_seq_one_letter_code
_entity_poly.pdbx_strand_id
1 'polypeptide(L)'
;DGVHVVAITDQVVYYCMTDGAASTGNYVMHMMGASIPSQLVPRYGVPCAIYVPNHVAVQEPVLLLTTNAEEESDGFFTVDPVRKLQRQMARGKPATGLNCWVCGSHSSLHWGLKSDLQENVLTLEAELAKAQTRVTQVKNEADRRLRAELQLRRSWKKQQLEFEAQLATDDHQKILEQTTKSLLQQLQRNSQLLKHDGAETNVETAKSECVICRDRPANTAVYPCGHLCFCQEDGEKYQNHLRHQKQCPVCQVEMISLLRIYAP
;
A
#
# COMPACT_ATOMS: atom_id res chain seq x y z
N ASP A 1 27.88 45.12 -16.68
CA ASP A 1 29.23 44.79 -17.19
C ASP A 1 30.29 45.79 -16.75
N GLY A 2 29.95 47.05 -16.41
CA GLY A 2 30.90 47.99 -15.79
C GLY A 2 31.94 48.60 -16.74
N VAL A 3 31.90 48.18 -18.01
CA VAL A 3 32.66 48.70 -19.15
C VAL A 3 31.92 49.86 -19.83
N HIS A 4 30.61 49.96 -19.61
CA HIS A 4 29.75 51.00 -20.16
C HIS A 4 29.05 51.71 -19.00
N VAL A 5 29.23 53.03 -18.92
CA VAL A 5 28.67 53.88 -17.87
C VAL A 5 27.69 54.86 -18.47
N VAL A 6 26.49 54.91 -17.89
CA VAL A 6 25.43 55.86 -18.25
C VAL A 6 25.16 56.73 -17.02
N ALA A 7 25.17 58.05 -17.19
CA ALA A 7 24.78 59.00 -16.14
C ALA A 7 23.67 59.93 -16.66
N ILE A 8 22.83 60.39 -15.73
CA ILE A 8 21.65 61.20 -16.05
C ILE A 8 21.57 62.37 -15.08
N THR A 9 21.46 63.59 -15.61
CA THR A 9 21.25 64.82 -14.83
C THR A 9 20.22 65.68 -15.55
N ASP A 10 19.23 66.24 -14.83
CA ASP A 10 18.33 67.31 -15.31
C ASP A 10 17.93 67.23 -16.79
N GLN A 11 17.43 66.05 -17.21
CA GLN A 11 16.93 65.73 -18.56
C GLN A 11 17.96 65.39 -19.65
N VAL A 12 19.25 65.30 -19.31
CA VAL A 12 20.34 64.97 -20.23
C VAL A 12 20.90 63.59 -19.93
N VAL A 13 21.08 62.77 -20.97
CA VAL A 13 21.70 61.45 -20.88
C VAL A 13 23.15 61.52 -21.37
N TYR A 14 24.06 61.04 -20.53
CA TYR A 14 25.49 60.95 -20.80
C TYR A 14 25.90 59.48 -20.88
N TYR A 15 26.78 59.18 -21.82
CA TYR A 15 27.38 57.86 -21.99
C TYR A 15 28.90 57.94 -22.05
N CYS A 16 29.54 56.93 -21.49
CA CYS A 16 30.97 56.72 -21.58
C CYS A 16 31.26 55.21 -21.70
N MET A 17 32.21 54.85 -22.55
CA MET A 17 32.84 53.53 -22.57
C MET A 17 34.13 53.63 -21.74
N THR A 18 34.29 52.80 -20.72
CA THR A 18 35.39 52.90 -19.76
C THR A 18 36.62 52.07 -20.16
N ASP A 19 36.68 51.59 -21.40
CA ASP A 19 37.79 50.77 -21.86
C ASP A 19 39.08 51.61 -21.89
N GLY A 20 40.03 51.27 -21.00
CA GLY A 20 41.32 51.96 -20.85
C GLY A 20 41.38 53.18 -19.91
N ALA A 21 40.27 53.71 -19.39
CA ALA A 21 40.26 54.92 -18.55
C ALA A 21 40.48 54.66 -17.04
N ALA A 22 40.55 53.40 -16.61
CA ALA A 22 40.74 53.03 -15.21
C ALA A 22 42.10 53.46 -14.62
N SER A 23 43.08 53.82 -15.46
CA SER A 23 44.43 54.20 -15.02
C SER A 23 44.68 55.71 -14.94
N THR A 24 43.83 56.56 -15.54
CA THR A 24 44.02 58.02 -15.59
C THR A 24 42.93 58.81 -14.88
N GLY A 25 41.80 58.19 -14.51
CA GLY A 25 40.70 58.84 -13.77
C GLY A 25 39.90 59.88 -14.57
N ASN A 26 40.23 60.10 -15.84
CA ASN A 26 39.54 61.03 -16.71
C ASN A 26 38.53 60.29 -17.60
N TYR A 27 37.28 60.24 -17.15
CA TYR A 27 36.16 59.76 -17.95
C TYR A 27 35.63 60.91 -18.81
N VAL A 28 35.75 60.80 -20.13
CA VAL A 28 35.11 61.76 -21.05
C VAL A 28 33.68 61.28 -21.31
N MET A 29 32.71 62.04 -20.80
CA MET A 29 31.30 61.74 -21.00
C MET A 29 30.79 62.45 -22.25
N HIS A 30 30.16 61.71 -23.16
CA HIS A 30 29.52 62.27 -24.35
C HIS A 30 28.03 62.50 -24.09
N MET A 31 27.55 63.72 -24.39
CA MET A 31 26.12 64.04 -24.36
C MET A 31 25.44 63.34 -25.54
N MET A 32 24.46 62.48 -25.26
CA MET A 32 23.75 61.73 -26.31
C MET A 32 22.38 62.33 -26.68
N GLY A 33 21.80 63.17 -25.82
CA GLY A 33 20.54 63.86 -26.11
C GLY A 33 19.74 64.23 -24.87
N ALA A 34 18.61 64.88 -25.09
CA ALA A 34 17.70 65.35 -24.05
C ALA A 34 16.28 64.77 -24.17
N SER A 35 15.65 64.63 -23.00
CA SER A 35 14.22 64.37 -22.70
C SER A 35 13.82 62.94 -22.31
N ILE A 36 13.99 62.66 -21.02
CA ILE A 36 13.04 61.83 -20.26
C ILE A 36 12.33 62.79 -19.30
N PRO A 37 10.98 62.78 -19.22
CA PRO A 37 10.25 63.60 -18.24
C PRO A 37 10.76 63.31 -16.82
N SER A 38 11.20 64.35 -16.10
CA SER A 38 11.84 64.25 -14.77
C SER A 38 11.00 63.52 -13.72
N GLN A 39 9.69 63.41 -13.95
CA GLN A 39 8.73 62.74 -13.08
C GLN A 39 8.76 61.20 -13.17
N LEU A 40 9.25 60.63 -14.28
CA LEU A 40 9.25 59.18 -14.54
C LEU A 40 10.49 58.47 -13.97
N VAL A 41 11.63 59.17 -13.91
CA VAL A 41 12.93 58.63 -13.49
C VAL A 41 12.94 58.12 -12.03
N PRO A 42 12.42 58.86 -11.03
CA PRO A 42 12.47 58.43 -9.63
C PRO A 42 11.54 57.26 -9.31
N ARG A 43 10.52 57.03 -10.15
CA ARG A 43 9.42 56.10 -9.85
C ARG A 43 9.61 54.71 -10.45
N TYR A 44 10.27 54.61 -11.61
CA TYR A 44 10.40 53.35 -12.35
C TYR A 44 11.82 53.07 -12.88
N GLY A 45 12.79 53.98 -12.66
CA GLY A 45 14.09 53.93 -13.31
C GLY A 45 14.01 54.32 -14.80
N VAL A 46 15.17 54.44 -15.47
CA VAL A 46 15.21 54.79 -16.90
C VAL A 46 15.12 53.52 -17.75
N PRO A 47 14.12 53.40 -18.64
CA PRO A 47 14.01 52.26 -19.53
C PRO A 47 14.91 52.48 -20.75
N CYS A 48 16.16 52.02 -20.67
CA CYS A 48 17.09 52.05 -21.79
C CYS A 48 17.74 50.69 -21.99
N ALA A 49 17.94 50.30 -23.25
CA ALA A 49 18.76 49.17 -23.64
C ALA A 49 19.86 49.63 -24.59
N ILE A 50 21.09 49.21 -24.31
CA ILE A 50 22.25 49.42 -25.18
C ILE A 50 22.28 48.22 -26.15
N TYR A 51 22.29 48.49 -27.45
CA TYR A 51 22.36 47.46 -28.48
C TYR A 51 23.42 47.80 -29.52
N VAL A 52 24.07 46.76 -30.08
CA VAL A 52 25.02 46.88 -31.20
C VAL A 52 24.36 46.26 -32.42
N PRO A 53 24.06 47.04 -33.49
CA PRO A 53 23.43 46.52 -34.69
C PRO A 53 24.30 45.51 -35.42
N ASN A 54 23.83 44.26 -35.56
CA ASN A 54 24.59 43.20 -36.24
C ASN A 54 24.66 43.34 -37.77
N HIS A 55 23.97 44.32 -38.38
CA HIS A 55 23.79 44.37 -39.85
C HIS A 55 23.90 45.75 -40.51
N VAL A 56 24.41 46.76 -39.80
CA VAL A 56 24.69 48.07 -40.40
C VAL A 56 26.19 48.36 -40.24
N ALA A 57 26.80 49.09 -41.18
CA ALA A 57 28.22 49.50 -41.12
C ALA A 57 28.61 50.33 -39.87
N VAL A 58 27.66 50.58 -38.97
CA VAL A 58 27.85 51.22 -37.67
C VAL A 58 28.06 50.11 -36.63
N GLN A 59 29.32 49.90 -36.24
CA GLN A 59 29.71 49.02 -35.12
C GLN A 59 29.65 49.74 -33.76
N GLU A 60 29.17 50.98 -33.73
CA GLU A 60 29.05 51.75 -32.49
C GLU A 60 27.79 51.34 -31.71
N PRO A 61 27.87 51.19 -30.39
CA PRO A 61 26.72 50.89 -29.54
C PRO A 61 25.71 52.03 -29.59
N VAL A 62 24.44 51.71 -29.87
CA VAL A 62 23.33 52.66 -29.98
C VAL A 62 22.41 52.49 -28.76
N LEU A 63 22.06 53.62 -28.12
CA LEU A 63 21.10 53.66 -27.03
C LEU A 63 19.69 53.92 -27.59
N LEU A 64 18.79 52.93 -27.46
CA LEU A 64 17.39 53.12 -27.83
C LEU A 64 16.59 53.61 -26.61
N LEU A 65 16.13 54.86 -26.65
CA LEU A 65 15.19 55.43 -25.68
C LEU A 65 13.79 55.38 -26.28
N THR A 66 12.88 54.60 -25.72
CA THR A 66 11.49 54.54 -26.19
C THR A 66 10.58 55.34 -25.26
N THR A 67 9.76 56.21 -25.83
CA THR A 67 8.77 57.01 -25.10
C THR A 67 7.39 56.35 -25.04
N ASN A 68 7.19 55.22 -25.72
CA ASN A 68 5.90 54.52 -25.77
C ASN A 68 5.89 53.32 -24.82
N ALA A 69 5.68 53.62 -23.54
CA ALA A 69 5.32 52.64 -22.53
C ALA A 69 3.79 52.60 -22.42
N GLU A 70 3.13 51.64 -23.06
CA GLU A 70 1.71 51.39 -22.81
C GLU A 70 1.55 50.71 -21.44
N GLU A 71 0.72 51.30 -20.59
CA GLU A 71 0.40 50.80 -19.26
C GLU A 71 -0.51 49.56 -19.39
N GLU A 72 0.01 48.37 -19.09
CA GLU A 72 -0.80 47.14 -19.06
C GLU A 72 -1.57 47.03 -17.74
N SER A 73 -2.78 46.46 -17.79
CA SER A 73 -3.74 46.30 -16.68
C SER A 73 -3.20 45.54 -15.46
N ASP A 74 -2.04 44.90 -15.59
CA ASP A 74 -1.39 44.12 -14.53
C ASP A 74 -0.30 44.93 -13.81
N GLY A 75 -0.13 46.22 -14.12
CA GLY A 75 0.76 47.14 -13.39
C GLY A 75 2.25 46.95 -13.68
N PHE A 76 2.63 46.19 -14.72
CA PHE A 76 4.03 45.99 -15.12
C PHE A 76 4.33 46.61 -16.49
N PHE A 77 5.17 47.64 -16.51
CA PHE A 77 5.73 48.19 -17.74
C PHE A 77 6.82 47.26 -18.29
N THR A 78 6.60 46.65 -19.46
CA THR A 78 7.61 45.78 -20.10
C THR A 78 8.20 46.48 -21.31
N VAL A 79 9.42 47.00 -21.17
CA VAL A 79 10.08 47.87 -22.16
C VAL A 79 11.01 47.11 -23.11
N ASP A 80 10.98 45.78 -23.03
CA ASP A 80 11.73 44.88 -23.89
C ASP A 80 10.74 44.04 -24.72
N PRO A 81 10.60 44.32 -26.03
CA PRO A 81 9.74 43.55 -26.93
C PRO A 81 10.07 42.05 -26.92
N VAL A 82 11.33 41.68 -26.69
CA VAL A 82 11.80 40.28 -26.63
C VAL A 82 11.31 39.61 -25.35
N ARG A 83 11.41 40.26 -24.19
CA ARG A 83 10.86 39.72 -22.93
C ARG A 83 9.33 39.71 -22.91
N LYS A 84 8.68 40.70 -23.53
CA LYS A 84 7.22 40.71 -23.71
C LYS A 84 6.79 39.50 -24.53
N LEU A 85 7.46 39.25 -25.64
CA LEU A 85 7.21 38.09 -26.49
C LEU A 85 7.50 36.77 -25.76
N GLN A 86 8.62 36.66 -25.04
CA GLN A 86 8.99 35.45 -24.29
C GLN A 86 7.95 35.10 -23.21
N ARG A 87 7.39 36.09 -22.51
CA ARG A 87 6.29 35.90 -21.55
C ARG A 87 4.99 35.50 -22.23
N GLN A 88 4.65 36.10 -23.38
CA GLN A 88 3.48 35.70 -24.17
C GLN A 88 3.62 34.28 -24.71
N MET A 89 4.81 33.88 -25.15
CA MET A 89 5.09 32.52 -25.62
C MET A 89 5.01 31.48 -24.49
N ALA A 90 5.47 31.82 -23.28
CA ALA A 90 5.33 30.96 -22.09
C ALA A 90 3.88 30.76 -21.64
N ARG A 91 2.98 31.71 -21.96
CA ARG A 91 1.54 31.68 -21.63
C ARG A 91 0.67 31.05 -22.72
N GLY A 92 1.27 30.58 -23.82
CA GLY A 92 0.56 30.07 -24.99
C GLY A 92 0.30 31.16 -26.05
N LYS A 93 0.25 30.74 -27.33
CA LYS A 93 0.24 31.61 -28.52
C LYS A 93 -0.65 32.86 -28.36
N PRO A 94 -0.17 34.07 -28.74
CA PRO A 94 -1.10 35.17 -28.98
C PRO A 94 -2.06 34.77 -30.10
N ALA A 95 -3.36 34.83 -29.82
CA ALA A 95 -4.40 34.29 -30.67
C ALA A 95 -4.52 34.99 -32.03
N THR A 96 -3.90 36.16 -32.23
CA THR A 96 -3.97 36.91 -33.49
C THR A 96 -2.75 37.82 -33.73
N GLY A 97 -2.25 37.85 -34.98
CA GLY A 97 -1.83 39.10 -35.63
C GLY A 97 -0.43 39.69 -35.43
N LEU A 98 0.50 39.07 -34.69
CA LEU A 98 1.84 39.65 -34.53
C LEU A 98 2.81 39.18 -35.61
N ASN A 99 3.07 40.06 -36.59
CA ASN A 99 4.22 39.95 -37.49
C ASN A 99 5.50 40.24 -36.71
N CYS A 100 6.56 39.46 -36.92
CA CYS A 100 7.88 39.72 -36.36
C CYS A 100 8.34 41.12 -36.77
N TRP A 101 8.57 42.05 -35.84
CA TRP A 101 8.99 43.42 -36.16
C TRP A 101 10.32 43.44 -36.92
N VAL A 102 11.22 42.48 -36.66
CA VAL A 102 12.55 42.43 -37.27
C VAL A 102 12.51 42.00 -38.74
N CYS A 103 11.60 41.10 -39.12
CA CYS A 103 11.61 40.50 -40.47
C CYS A 103 10.24 40.41 -41.16
N GLY A 104 9.17 40.88 -40.52
CA GLY A 104 7.79 40.82 -41.01
C GLY A 104 7.14 39.43 -40.99
N SER A 105 7.83 38.38 -40.50
CA SER A 105 7.32 37.01 -40.54
C SER A 105 6.10 36.82 -39.61
N HIS A 106 5.02 36.28 -40.17
CA HIS A 106 3.80 35.91 -39.45
C HIS A 106 3.83 34.46 -38.94
N SER A 107 4.93 33.74 -39.19
CA SER A 107 5.02 32.30 -38.90
C SER A 107 5.51 32.05 -37.48
N SER A 108 4.77 31.23 -36.73
CA SER A 108 5.19 30.77 -35.40
C SER A 108 6.51 29.97 -35.42
N LEU A 109 6.93 29.49 -36.59
CA LEU A 109 8.19 28.76 -36.78
C LEU A 109 9.42 29.67 -36.71
N HIS A 110 9.26 30.99 -36.93
CA HIS A 110 10.35 31.96 -36.77
C HIS A 110 10.93 31.93 -35.35
N TRP A 111 10.11 31.64 -34.34
CA TRP A 111 10.45 31.78 -32.93
C TRP A 111 11.07 30.53 -32.29
N GLY A 112 11.61 29.61 -33.09
CA GLY A 112 12.45 28.51 -32.60
C GLY A 112 11.74 27.31 -31.95
N LEU A 113 10.41 27.29 -31.82
CA LEU A 113 9.68 26.21 -31.12
C LEU A 113 9.77 24.79 -31.75
N LYS A 114 10.35 24.65 -32.94
CA LYS A 114 10.31 23.37 -33.68
C LYS A 114 11.28 22.34 -33.12
N SER A 115 12.44 22.75 -32.60
CA SER A 115 13.46 21.83 -32.07
C SER A 115 12.98 21.14 -30.79
N ASP A 116 12.46 21.91 -29.85
CA ASP A 116 12.13 21.42 -28.50
C ASP A 116 10.92 20.48 -28.54
N LEU A 117 9.97 20.74 -29.43
CA LEU A 117 8.82 19.85 -29.63
C LEU A 117 9.24 18.51 -30.26
N GLN A 118 10.19 18.53 -31.19
CA GLN A 118 10.69 17.32 -31.84
C GLN A 118 11.46 16.43 -30.85
N GLU A 119 12.28 17.03 -29.99
CA GLU A 119 13.00 16.31 -28.94
C GLU A 119 12.04 15.69 -27.93
N ASN A 120 11.03 16.43 -27.49
CA ASN A 120 10.01 15.92 -26.56
C ASN A 120 9.17 14.78 -27.15
N VAL A 121 8.86 14.80 -28.45
CA VAL A 121 8.15 13.69 -29.09
C VAL A 121 9.02 12.44 -29.10
N LEU A 122 10.30 12.56 -29.46
CA LEU A 122 11.23 11.43 -29.48
C LEU A 122 11.43 10.81 -28.09
N THR A 123 11.51 11.62 -27.04
CA THR A 123 11.63 11.12 -25.67
C THR A 123 10.37 10.38 -25.23
N LEU A 124 9.19 10.93 -25.51
CA LEU A 124 7.90 10.30 -25.20
C LEU A 124 7.69 8.98 -25.96
N GLU A 125 8.09 8.92 -27.24
CA GLU A 125 8.05 7.70 -28.04
C GLU A 125 8.95 6.60 -27.44
N ALA A 126 10.16 6.97 -27.00
CA ALA A 126 11.08 6.04 -26.35
C ALA A 126 10.54 5.56 -25.00
N GLU A 127 9.92 6.44 -24.21
CA GLU A 127 9.27 6.07 -22.95
C GLU A 127 8.07 5.14 -23.16
N LEU A 128 7.24 5.42 -24.18
CA LEU A 128 6.11 4.57 -24.55
C LEU A 128 6.57 3.17 -24.94
N ALA A 129 7.62 3.05 -25.76
CA ALA A 129 8.18 1.75 -26.14
C ALA A 129 8.70 0.95 -24.93
N LYS A 130 9.36 1.62 -23.98
CA LYS A 130 9.81 0.99 -22.72
C LYS A 130 8.61 0.54 -21.88
N ALA A 131 7.57 1.37 -21.77
CA ALA A 131 6.36 1.04 -21.02
C ALA A 131 5.63 -0.17 -21.63
N GLN A 132 5.48 -0.23 -22.96
CA GLN A 132 4.88 -1.36 -23.67
C GLN A 132 5.67 -2.66 -23.45
N THR A 133 7.00 -2.58 -23.44
CA THR A 133 7.86 -3.73 -23.15
C THR A 133 7.64 -4.23 -21.73
N ARG A 134 7.58 -3.33 -20.72
CA ARG A 134 7.30 -3.70 -19.33
C ARG A 134 5.94 -4.36 -19.16
N VAL A 135 4.90 -3.82 -19.78
CA VAL A 135 3.54 -4.40 -19.73
C VAL A 135 3.55 -5.82 -20.31
N THR A 136 4.23 -6.02 -21.44
CA THR A 136 4.35 -7.33 -22.07
C THR A 136 5.09 -8.33 -21.17
N GLN A 137 6.17 -7.90 -20.50
CA GLN A 137 6.90 -8.75 -19.54
C GLN A 137 6.04 -9.14 -18.35
N VAL A 138 5.31 -8.19 -17.75
CA VAL A 138 4.42 -8.47 -16.61
C VAL A 138 3.32 -9.44 -17.02
N LYS A 139 2.71 -9.26 -18.19
CA LYS A 139 1.69 -10.16 -18.72
C LYS A 139 2.23 -11.58 -18.89
N ASN A 140 3.39 -11.73 -19.55
CA ASN A 140 4.00 -13.04 -19.77
C ASN A 140 4.36 -13.74 -18.45
N GLU A 141 4.84 -12.99 -17.46
CA GLU A 141 5.14 -13.53 -16.14
C GLU A 141 3.89 -13.98 -15.39
N ALA A 142 2.82 -13.18 -15.44
CA ALA A 142 1.53 -13.55 -14.85
C ALA A 142 0.96 -14.83 -15.50
N ASP A 143 1.03 -14.93 -16.83
CA ASP A 143 0.60 -16.13 -17.56
C ASP A 143 1.42 -17.37 -17.17
N ARG A 144 2.74 -17.23 -16.99
CA ARG A 144 3.60 -18.33 -16.50
C ARG A 144 3.19 -18.80 -15.11
N ARG A 145 2.97 -17.86 -14.18
CA ARG A 145 2.55 -18.18 -12.80
C ARG A 145 1.19 -18.88 -12.79
N LEU A 146 0.23 -18.38 -13.55
CA LEU A 146 -1.09 -18.98 -13.65
C LEU A 146 -1.03 -20.43 -14.18
N ARG A 147 -0.20 -20.68 -15.22
CA ARG A 147 0.00 -22.04 -15.74
C ARG A 147 0.61 -22.97 -14.69
N ALA A 148 1.62 -22.51 -13.96
CA ALA A 148 2.24 -23.29 -12.88
C ALA A 148 1.24 -23.60 -11.76
N GLU A 149 0.43 -22.63 -11.35
CA GLU A 149 -0.62 -22.83 -10.34
C GLU A 149 -1.67 -23.83 -10.82
N LEU A 150 -2.15 -23.71 -12.07
CA LEU A 150 -3.10 -24.66 -12.65
C LEU A 150 -2.53 -26.07 -12.73
N GLN A 151 -1.24 -26.21 -13.03
CA GLN A 151 -0.57 -27.51 -13.04
C GLN A 151 -0.53 -28.12 -11.64
N LEU A 152 -0.17 -27.33 -10.62
CA LEU A 152 -0.19 -27.77 -9.22
C LEU A 152 -1.59 -28.18 -8.75
N ARG A 153 -2.63 -27.41 -9.12
CA ARG A 153 -4.03 -27.76 -8.82
C ARG A 153 -4.44 -29.07 -9.47
N ARG A 154 -4.01 -29.32 -10.71
CA ARG A 154 -4.28 -30.58 -11.41
C ARG A 154 -3.54 -31.76 -10.77
N SER A 155 -2.26 -31.61 -10.41
CA SER A 155 -1.51 -32.67 -9.75
C SER A 155 -2.06 -32.98 -8.36
N TRP A 156 -2.45 -31.95 -7.60
CA TRP A 156 -3.08 -32.11 -6.30
C TRP A 156 -4.41 -32.86 -6.41
N LYS A 157 -5.28 -32.45 -7.34
CA LYS A 157 -6.56 -33.14 -7.56
C LYS A 157 -6.37 -34.59 -7.98
N LYS A 158 -5.35 -34.87 -8.80
CA LYS A 158 -4.99 -36.24 -9.17
C LYS A 158 -4.54 -37.06 -7.94
N GLN A 159 -3.64 -36.53 -7.12
CA GLN A 159 -3.19 -37.19 -5.90
C GLN A 159 -4.33 -37.43 -4.91
N GLN A 160 -5.22 -36.46 -4.76
CA GLN A 160 -6.41 -36.61 -3.92
C GLN A 160 -7.29 -37.77 -4.40
N LEU A 161 -7.57 -37.83 -5.71
CA LEU A 161 -8.36 -38.92 -6.29
C LEU A 161 -7.65 -40.28 -6.17
N GLU A 162 -6.32 -40.32 -6.33
CA GLU A 162 -5.52 -41.53 -6.11
C GLU A 162 -5.60 -42.00 -4.66
N PHE A 163 -5.51 -41.08 -3.70
CA PHE A 163 -5.64 -41.38 -2.28
C PHE A 163 -7.05 -41.85 -1.90
N GLU A 164 -8.08 -41.17 -2.41
CA GLU A 164 -9.48 -41.58 -2.25
C GLU A 164 -9.74 -42.97 -2.85
N ALA A 165 -9.18 -43.25 -4.02
CA ALA A 165 -9.26 -44.58 -4.64
C ALA A 165 -8.53 -45.64 -3.80
N GLN A 166 -7.36 -45.33 -3.26
CA GLN A 166 -6.63 -46.23 -2.36
C GLN A 166 -7.45 -46.56 -1.11
N LEU A 167 -8.05 -45.56 -0.46
CA LEU A 167 -8.96 -45.77 0.67
C LEU A 167 -10.19 -46.60 0.29
N ALA A 168 -10.76 -46.38 -0.90
CA ALA A 168 -11.90 -47.17 -1.39
C ALA A 168 -11.52 -48.63 -1.69
N THR A 169 -10.28 -48.89 -2.09
CA THR A 169 -9.75 -50.25 -2.29
C THR A 169 -9.23 -50.90 -1.01
N ASP A 170 -9.02 -50.12 0.05
CA ASP A 170 -8.46 -50.63 1.30
C ASP A 170 -9.48 -51.60 1.93
N ASP A 171 -9.22 -52.89 1.72
CA ASP A 171 -9.99 -53.99 2.29
C ASP A 171 -10.12 -53.88 3.81
N HIS A 172 -9.31 -53.04 4.46
CA HIS A 172 -9.49 -52.62 5.85
C HIS A 172 -10.93 -52.29 6.20
N GLN A 173 -11.66 -51.50 5.40
CA GLN A 173 -13.04 -51.16 5.75
C GLN A 173 -13.97 -52.36 5.68
N LYS A 174 -13.80 -53.24 4.69
CA LYS A 174 -14.56 -54.49 4.57
C LYS A 174 -14.19 -55.49 5.67
N ILE A 175 -12.90 -55.61 6.01
CA ILE A 175 -12.39 -56.47 7.08
C ILE A 175 -12.91 -55.97 8.43
N LEU A 176 -12.91 -54.65 8.67
CA LEU A 176 -13.49 -54.03 9.86
C LEU A 176 -14.99 -54.31 9.95
N GLU A 177 -15.75 -54.14 8.87
CA GLU A 177 -17.17 -54.45 8.86
C GLU A 177 -17.46 -55.94 9.11
N GLN A 178 -16.67 -56.84 8.49
CA GLN A 178 -16.80 -58.28 8.69
C GLN A 178 -16.44 -58.71 10.11
N THR A 179 -15.35 -58.20 10.67
CA THR A 179 -14.92 -58.48 12.05
C THR A 179 -15.92 -57.95 13.05
N THR A 180 -16.45 -56.74 12.85
CA THR A 180 -17.49 -56.15 13.72
C THR A 180 -18.78 -56.97 13.70
N LYS A 181 -19.24 -57.40 12.52
CA LYS A 181 -20.42 -58.29 12.39
C LYS A 181 -20.20 -59.62 13.10
N SER A 182 -19.02 -60.23 12.95
CA SER A 182 -18.67 -61.49 13.60
C SER A 182 -18.68 -61.36 15.13
N LEU A 183 -18.07 -60.30 15.66
CA LEU A 183 -18.07 -59.97 17.09
C LEU A 183 -19.49 -59.79 17.64
N LEU A 184 -20.34 -59.04 16.93
CA LEU A 184 -21.74 -58.83 17.33
C LEU A 184 -22.52 -60.16 17.37
N GLN A 185 -22.31 -61.04 16.39
CA GLN A 185 -22.93 -62.37 16.39
C GLN A 185 -22.46 -63.22 17.57
N GLN A 186 -21.17 -63.18 17.92
CA GLN A 186 -20.65 -63.88 19.08
C GLN A 186 -21.25 -63.35 20.39
N LEU A 187 -21.33 -62.03 20.55
CA LEU A 187 -21.98 -61.42 21.72
C LEU A 187 -23.45 -61.82 21.84
N GLN A 188 -24.18 -61.82 20.72
CA GLN A 188 -25.58 -62.19 20.70
C GLN A 188 -25.78 -63.67 21.05
N ARG A 189 -24.92 -64.56 20.53
CA ARG A 189 -24.91 -65.98 20.91
C ARG A 189 -24.60 -66.17 22.39
N ASN A 190 -23.58 -65.50 22.92
CA ASN A 190 -23.21 -65.58 24.34
C ASN A 190 -24.33 -65.04 25.24
N SER A 191 -24.99 -63.96 24.84
CA SER A 191 -26.17 -63.44 25.54
C SER A 191 -27.34 -64.44 25.55
N GLN A 192 -27.56 -65.16 24.45
CA GLN A 192 -28.58 -66.21 24.39
C GLN A 192 -28.23 -67.41 25.27
N LEU A 193 -26.95 -67.83 25.30
CA LEU A 193 -26.49 -68.89 26.19
C LEU A 193 -26.68 -68.52 27.66
N LEU A 194 -26.32 -67.30 28.05
CA LEU A 194 -26.58 -66.78 29.41
C LEU A 194 -28.07 -66.75 29.77
N LYS A 195 -28.96 -66.51 28.80
CA LYS A 195 -30.41 -66.57 29.00
C LYS A 195 -30.95 -67.99 29.09
N HIS A 196 -30.32 -68.95 28.41
CA HIS A 196 -30.74 -70.35 28.38
C HIS A 196 -30.18 -71.17 29.55
N ASP A 197 -29.09 -70.74 30.17
CA ASP A 197 -28.48 -71.39 31.34
C ASP A 197 -29.32 -71.28 32.63
N GLY A 198 -30.55 -70.76 32.57
CA GLY A 198 -31.59 -71.04 33.58
C GLY A 198 -31.24 -70.62 35.01
N ALA A 199 -30.17 -69.85 35.21
CA ALA A 199 -30.04 -69.03 36.38
C ALA A 199 -31.06 -67.91 36.20
N GLU A 200 -32.29 -68.16 36.67
CA GLU A 200 -33.12 -67.12 37.25
C GLU A 200 -32.30 -66.44 38.34
N THR A 201 -31.36 -65.59 37.94
CA THR A 201 -30.96 -64.48 38.75
C THR A 201 -32.21 -63.64 38.78
N ASN A 202 -33.01 -63.89 39.81
CA ASN A 202 -34.02 -62.97 40.25
C ASN A 202 -33.22 -61.68 40.52
N VAL A 203 -33.08 -60.83 39.49
CA VAL A 203 -32.63 -59.45 39.66
C VAL A 203 -33.81 -58.74 40.30
N GLU A 204 -34.15 -59.17 41.52
CA GLU A 204 -34.52 -58.23 42.54
C GLU A 204 -33.45 -57.17 42.45
N THR A 205 -33.88 -55.98 42.09
CA THR A 205 -33.04 -54.81 41.92
C THR A 205 -32.25 -54.71 43.21
N ALA A 206 -31.03 -55.25 43.22
CA ALA A 206 -30.25 -55.43 44.42
C ALA A 206 -29.90 -54.01 44.85
N LYS A 207 -30.74 -53.46 45.73
CA LYS A 207 -30.54 -52.12 46.28
C LYS A 207 -29.17 -52.22 46.93
N SER A 208 -28.18 -51.59 46.32
CA SER A 208 -26.82 -51.57 46.85
C SER A 208 -26.93 -51.07 48.27
N GLU A 209 -26.50 -51.85 49.26
CA GLU A 209 -26.50 -51.44 50.67
C GLU A 209 -25.20 -50.71 50.99
N CYS A 210 -25.24 -49.84 52.00
CA CYS A 210 -24.04 -49.15 52.45
C CYS A 210 -23.02 -50.15 52.98
N VAL A 211 -21.79 -50.09 52.47
CA VAL A 211 -20.72 -51.02 52.88
C VAL A 211 -20.25 -50.81 54.32
N ILE A 212 -20.65 -49.70 54.95
CA ILE A 212 -20.28 -49.33 56.32
C ILE A 212 -21.32 -49.84 57.32
N CYS A 213 -22.58 -49.39 57.24
CA CYS A 213 -23.63 -49.82 58.17
C CYS A 213 -24.35 -51.10 57.75
N ARG A 214 -24.48 -51.37 56.45
CA ARG A 214 -25.34 -52.43 55.87
C ARG A 214 -26.83 -52.34 56.23
N ASP A 215 -27.24 -51.30 56.94
CA ASP A 215 -28.64 -51.09 57.35
C ASP A 215 -29.42 -50.21 56.37
N ARG A 216 -28.71 -49.37 55.60
CA ARG A 216 -29.30 -48.36 54.70
C ARG A 216 -28.83 -48.57 53.26
N PRO A 217 -29.67 -48.18 52.27
CA PRO A 217 -29.24 -48.23 50.88
C PRO A 217 -28.06 -47.28 50.64
N ALA A 218 -27.07 -47.77 49.91
CA ALA A 218 -26.04 -46.96 49.30
C ALA A 218 -26.68 -46.06 48.25
N ASN A 219 -26.69 -44.77 48.54
CA ASN A 219 -27.23 -43.71 47.69
C ASN A 219 -26.20 -42.61 47.44
N THR A 220 -24.94 -42.85 47.81
CA THR A 220 -23.85 -41.89 47.68
C THR A 220 -22.68 -42.56 46.96
N ALA A 221 -22.31 -42.00 45.81
CA ALA A 221 -21.24 -42.47 44.94
C ALA A 221 -19.94 -41.68 45.17
N VAL A 222 -18.80 -42.35 44.98
CA VAL A 222 -17.46 -41.77 45.13
C VAL A 222 -16.97 -41.19 43.81
N TYR A 223 -16.60 -39.91 43.76
CA TYR A 223 -15.95 -39.30 42.59
C TYR A 223 -14.42 -39.36 42.73
N PRO A 224 -13.66 -39.83 41.71
CA PRO A 224 -14.06 -40.08 40.32
C PRO A 224 -14.39 -41.53 39.96
N CYS A 225 -14.21 -42.50 40.87
CA CYS A 225 -14.31 -43.92 40.51
C CYS A 225 -15.75 -44.44 40.27
N GLY A 226 -16.77 -43.69 40.70
CA GLY A 226 -18.18 -43.98 40.44
C GLY A 226 -18.82 -45.05 41.34
N HIS A 227 -18.08 -45.64 42.29
CA HIS A 227 -18.64 -46.69 43.15
C HIS A 227 -19.71 -46.15 44.10
N LEU A 228 -20.91 -46.75 44.04
CA LEU A 228 -22.06 -46.47 44.90
C LEU A 228 -22.01 -47.35 46.15
N CYS A 229 -21.37 -46.87 47.22
CA CYS A 229 -21.07 -47.72 48.38
C CYS A 229 -21.44 -47.11 49.75
N PHE A 230 -21.86 -45.84 49.81
CA PHE A 230 -22.22 -45.20 51.08
C PHE A 230 -23.70 -44.83 51.13
N CYS A 231 -24.30 -44.93 52.33
CA CYS A 231 -25.45 -44.09 52.66
C CYS A 231 -24.93 -42.67 52.97
N GLN A 232 -25.80 -41.67 52.88
CA GLN A 232 -25.38 -40.27 53.09
C GLN A 232 -24.67 -40.04 54.43
N GLU A 233 -25.22 -40.54 55.53
CA GLU A 233 -24.65 -40.30 56.86
C GLU A 233 -23.25 -40.89 57.01
N ASP A 234 -23.07 -42.13 56.55
CA ASP A 234 -21.79 -42.82 56.69
C ASP A 234 -20.77 -42.30 55.68
N GLY A 235 -21.21 -41.84 54.50
CA GLY A 235 -20.37 -41.16 53.53
C GLY A 235 -19.77 -39.87 54.10
N GLU A 236 -20.60 -39.00 54.68
CA GLU A 236 -20.15 -37.74 55.30
C GLU A 236 -19.18 -37.99 56.47
N LYS A 237 -19.49 -38.98 57.32
CA LYS A 237 -18.58 -39.39 58.41
C LYS A 237 -17.25 -39.91 57.86
N TYR A 238 -17.29 -40.75 56.83
CA TYR A 238 -16.11 -41.34 56.22
C TYR A 238 -15.22 -40.28 55.56
N GLN A 239 -15.82 -39.31 54.85
CA GLN A 239 -15.10 -38.21 54.21
C GLN A 239 -14.36 -37.31 55.21
N ASN A 240 -14.95 -37.12 56.40
CA ASN A 240 -14.40 -36.30 57.48
C ASN A 240 -13.43 -37.06 58.39
N HIS A 241 -13.31 -38.39 58.24
CA HIS A 241 -12.48 -39.21 59.11
C HIS A 241 -11.01 -39.22 58.67
N LEU A 242 -10.11 -38.72 59.52
CA LEU A 242 -8.68 -38.56 59.21
C LEU A 242 -7.91 -39.88 58.99
N ARG A 243 -8.49 -41.03 59.36
CA ARG A 243 -7.82 -42.35 59.31
C ARG A 243 -7.88 -43.04 57.94
N HIS A 244 -8.84 -42.69 57.08
CA HIS A 244 -9.14 -43.48 55.88
C HIS A 244 -8.57 -42.89 54.58
N GLN A 245 -7.64 -41.94 54.68
CA GLN A 245 -6.89 -41.31 53.58
C GLN A 245 -7.77 -40.82 52.41
N LYS A 246 -9.08 -40.60 52.64
CA LYS A 246 -10.06 -40.28 51.60
C LYS A 246 -9.95 -41.23 50.40
N GLN A 247 -10.02 -42.53 50.61
CA GLN A 247 -10.01 -43.51 49.51
C GLN A 247 -11.36 -44.23 49.39
N CYS A 248 -11.71 -44.67 48.18
CA CYS A 248 -12.88 -45.51 47.98
C CYS A 248 -12.69 -46.88 48.67
N PRO A 249 -13.62 -47.35 49.52
CA PRO A 249 -13.52 -48.68 50.15
C PRO A 249 -13.54 -49.84 49.16
N VAL A 250 -14.04 -49.61 47.94
CA VAL A 250 -14.22 -50.66 46.92
C VAL A 250 -12.99 -50.82 46.04
N CYS A 251 -12.42 -49.70 45.57
CA CYS A 251 -11.33 -49.73 44.59
C CYS A 251 -10.08 -48.94 45.00
N GLN A 252 -10.06 -48.36 46.21
CA GLN A 252 -8.94 -47.62 46.81
C GLN A 252 -8.46 -46.38 46.03
N VAL A 253 -9.19 -45.96 45.00
CA VAL A 253 -8.97 -44.69 44.29
C VAL A 253 -9.27 -43.53 45.24
N GLU A 254 -8.46 -42.47 45.16
CA GLU A 254 -8.64 -41.25 45.93
C GLU A 254 -10.02 -40.61 45.70
N MET A 255 -10.70 -40.30 46.80
CA MET A 255 -12.01 -39.70 46.89
C MET A 255 -11.87 -38.18 46.91
N ILE A 256 -12.25 -37.56 45.80
CA ILE A 256 -12.28 -36.11 45.65
C ILE A 256 -13.56 -35.56 46.28
N SER A 257 -14.70 -36.20 46.01
CA SER A 257 -16.00 -35.81 46.56
C SER A 257 -16.98 -36.97 46.59
N LEU A 258 -18.09 -36.76 47.31
CA LEU A 258 -19.21 -37.67 47.40
C LEU A 258 -20.43 -37.07 46.69
N LEU A 259 -21.06 -37.88 45.84
CA LEU A 259 -22.22 -37.48 45.03
C LEU A 259 -23.44 -38.28 45.47
N ARG A 260 -24.45 -37.61 46.00
CA ARG A 260 -25.73 -38.24 46.33
C ARG A 260 -26.52 -38.51 45.05
N ILE A 261 -26.91 -39.77 44.86
CA ILE A 261 -27.71 -40.24 43.74
C ILE A 261 -29.17 -40.27 44.18
N TYR A 262 -30.02 -39.59 43.41
CA TYR A 262 -31.47 -39.64 43.55
C TYR A 262 -31.99 -40.54 42.42
N ALA A 263 -32.60 -41.67 42.78
CA ALA A 263 -33.31 -42.48 41.80
C ALA A 263 -34.65 -41.79 41.46
N PRO A 264 -35.03 -41.74 40.17
CA PRO A 264 -36.34 -41.26 39.74
C PRO A 264 -37.49 -42.19 40.18
#